data_AF-A0A973KSS5-F1
#
_entry.id   AF-A0A973KSS5-F1
#
_cell.length_a   1.000
_cell.length_b   1.000
_cell.length_c   1.000
_cell.angle_alpha   90.00
_cell.angle_beta   90.00
_cell.angle_gamma   90.00
#
_symmetry.space_group_name_H-M   'P 1'
#
loop_
_entity.id
_entity.type
_entity.pdbx_description
1 polymer ?
#
loop_
_entity_poly.entity_id
_entity_poly.type
_entity_poly.pdbx_seq_one_letter_code
_entity_poly.pdbx_strand_id
1 'polypeptide(L)'
;MHDPHDPYVRVRGAREHNLKGVDVDIPRNVLTVFTGVSGSGKSSLAFGTIYAEAQRRYFESVAPYARRLIHQVGAPKVGEITGLPPAVSLQQRRSAPTSRSSVGTVTNLSNSLRMLFSRAGDYPPGAERLDSDAFSPNTAAGACPECHGLGRVHRTTEELLVPDPSLSIREGAIAAWPGAWQ
;
A
#
# COMPACT_ATOMS: atom_id res chain seq x y z
N MET A 1 -23.76 12.46 34.33
CA MET A 1 -22.68 12.19 33.35
C MET A 1 -23.23 11.24 32.31
N HIS A 2 -23.58 11.75 31.14
CA HIS A 2 -23.99 10.94 29.99
C HIS A 2 -22.70 10.66 29.22
N ASP A 3 -22.20 9.43 29.21
CA ASP A 3 -21.09 9.06 28.33
C ASP A 3 -21.64 9.05 26.89
N PRO A 4 -21.25 9.99 26.00
CA PRO A 4 -21.83 10.13 24.67
C PRO A 4 -21.36 9.03 23.70
N HIS A 5 -20.53 8.09 24.17
CA HIS A 5 -19.90 7.10 23.33
C HIS A 5 -20.35 5.70 23.73
N ASP A 6 -21.11 5.07 22.82
CA ASP A 6 -21.41 3.65 22.88
C ASP A 6 -20.10 2.88 23.16
N PRO A 7 -19.99 2.17 24.30
CA PRO A 7 -18.74 1.53 24.71
C PRO A 7 -18.42 0.30 23.87
N TYR A 8 -19.32 -0.13 22.99
CA TYR A 8 -19.16 -1.30 22.14
C TYR A 8 -19.30 -0.96 20.65
N VAL A 9 -18.55 -1.68 19.82
CA VAL A 9 -18.91 -1.91 18.42
C VAL A 9 -19.79 -3.16 18.40
N ARG A 10 -21.07 -3.00 18.10
CA ARG A 10 -22.01 -4.13 18.02
C ARG A 10 -22.18 -4.54 16.57
N VAL A 11 -21.84 -5.77 16.25
CA VAL A 11 -22.00 -6.38 14.93
C VAL A 11 -23.18 -7.34 15.00
N ARG A 12 -24.11 -7.23 14.06
CA ARG A 12 -25.29 -8.10 13.96
C ARG A 12 -25.42 -8.72 12.58
N GLY A 13 -25.58 -10.03 12.53
CA GLY A 13 -25.83 -10.82 11.33
C GLY A 13 -24.67 -10.82 10.33
N ALA A 14 -23.42 -10.87 10.80
CA ALA A 14 -22.25 -10.90 9.91
C ALA A 14 -22.18 -12.23 9.14
N ARG A 15 -22.15 -12.13 7.81
CA ARG A 15 -22.20 -13.23 6.83
C ARG A 15 -21.12 -13.10 5.75
N GLU A 16 -20.10 -12.27 5.97
CA GLU A 16 -19.00 -12.11 5.03
C GLU A 16 -18.18 -13.39 4.92
N HIS A 17 -17.87 -13.81 3.68
CA HIS A 17 -17.22 -15.08 3.37
C HIS A 17 -17.87 -16.31 4.05
N ASN A 18 -17.20 -16.90 5.04
CA ASN A 18 -17.61 -18.11 5.74
C ASN A 18 -18.27 -17.85 7.10
N LEU A 19 -18.58 -16.60 7.43
CA LEU A 19 -19.30 -16.25 8.65
C LEU A 19 -20.76 -16.74 8.56
N LYS A 20 -21.26 -17.34 9.65
CA LYS A 20 -22.58 -17.99 9.70
C LYS A 20 -23.61 -17.14 10.45
N GLY A 21 -23.73 -15.86 10.11
CA GLY A 21 -24.67 -14.94 10.78
C GLY A 21 -24.23 -14.62 12.20
N VAL A 22 -22.98 -14.16 12.35
CA VAL A 22 -22.35 -13.92 13.65
C VAL A 22 -22.81 -12.60 14.24
N ASP A 23 -23.22 -12.64 15.51
CA ASP A 23 -23.49 -11.47 16.36
C ASP A 23 -22.37 -11.36 17.40
N VAL A 24 -21.79 -10.16 17.55
CA VAL A 24 -20.72 -9.93 18.55
C VAL A 24 -20.72 -8.49 19.04
N ASP A 25 -20.40 -8.30 20.32
CA ASP A 25 -20.15 -7.00 20.93
C ASP A 25 -18.67 -6.87 21.27
N ILE A 26 -18.01 -5.88 20.66
CA ILE A 26 -16.57 -5.66 20.81
C ILE A 26 -16.34 -4.40 21.63
N PRO A 27 -15.66 -4.49 22.79
CA PRO A 27 -15.43 -3.31 23.63
C PRO A 27 -14.48 -2.33 22.93
N ARG A 28 -14.79 -1.03 23.05
CA ARG A 28 -13.95 0.07 22.58
C ARG A 28 -12.92 0.46 23.63
N ASN A 29 -11.88 1.17 23.19
CA ASN A 29 -10.83 1.72 24.04
C ASN A 29 -10.03 0.67 24.84
N VAL A 30 -10.04 -0.57 24.36
CA VAL A 30 -9.26 -1.68 24.92
C VAL A 30 -8.62 -2.49 23.80
N LEU A 31 -7.56 -3.23 24.13
CA LEU A 31 -6.95 -4.18 23.20
C LEU A 31 -7.86 -5.41 23.04
N THR A 32 -8.56 -5.48 21.91
CA THR A 32 -9.35 -6.66 21.53
C THR A 32 -8.56 -7.55 20.58
N VAL A 33 -8.49 -8.85 20.88
CA VAL A 33 -7.77 -9.84 20.06
C VAL A 33 -8.76 -10.86 19.49
N PHE A 34 -8.73 -11.06 18.16
CA PHE A 34 -9.49 -12.10 17.48
C PHE A 34 -8.63 -13.36 17.31
N THR A 35 -8.99 -14.45 17.98
CA THR A 35 -8.22 -15.71 17.98
C THR A 35 -9.02 -16.87 17.35
N GLY A 36 -8.33 -17.99 17.06
CA GLY A 36 -8.91 -19.17 16.43
C GLY A 36 -8.09 -19.75 15.27
N VAL A 37 -8.38 -20.99 14.89
CA VAL A 37 -7.66 -21.76 13.85
C VAL A 37 -7.69 -21.10 12.47
N SER A 38 -6.73 -21.41 11.59
CA SER A 38 -6.75 -20.90 10.21
C SER A 38 -8.08 -21.21 9.52
N GLY A 39 -8.62 -20.26 8.76
CA GLY A 39 -9.93 -20.40 8.12
C GLY A 39 -11.15 -20.25 9.04
N SER A 40 -11.01 -20.03 10.35
CA SER A 40 -12.16 -19.91 11.27
C SER A 40 -13.05 -18.67 11.06
N GLY A 41 -12.66 -17.73 10.20
CA GLY A 41 -13.43 -16.50 9.92
C GLY A 41 -12.97 -15.24 10.69
N LYS A 42 -11.87 -15.29 11.45
CA LYS A 42 -11.30 -14.11 12.15
C LYS A 42 -11.09 -12.92 11.22
N SER A 43 -10.38 -13.16 10.10
CA SER A 43 -10.08 -12.11 9.12
C SER A 43 -11.33 -11.65 8.39
N SER A 44 -12.28 -12.56 8.15
CA SER A 44 -13.59 -12.22 7.57
C SER A 44 -14.36 -11.26 8.48
N LEU A 45 -14.31 -11.46 9.79
CA LEU A 45 -14.97 -10.58 10.76
C LEU A 45 -14.20 -9.26 10.95
N ALA A 46 -12.91 -9.31 11.26
CA ALA A 46 -12.11 -8.14 11.58
C ALA A 46 -11.86 -7.24 10.36
N PHE A 47 -11.41 -7.82 9.24
CA PHE A 47 -11.06 -7.06 8.03
C PHE A 47 -12.21 -7.02 7.02
N GLY A 48 -12.77 -8.19 6.71
CA GLY A 48 -13.82 -8.32 5.69
C GLY A 48 -15.13 -7.63 6.08
N THR A 49 -15.43 -7.53 7.38
CA THR A 49 -16.69 -6.96 7.87
C THR A 49 -16.46 -5.62 8.57
N ILE A 50 -15.79 -5.62 9.73
CA ILE A 50 -15.68 -4.43 10.61
C ILE A 50 -14.89 -3.32 9.93
N TYR A 51 -13.67 -3.61 9.48
CA TYR A 51 -12.82 -2.63 8.81
C TYR A 51 -13.42 -2.16 7.47
N ALA A 52 -13.93 -3.09 6.67
CA ALA A 52 -14.58 -2.77 5.40
C ALA A 52 -15.76 -1.80 5.58
N GLU A 53 -16.64 -2.06 6.56
CA GLU A 53 -17.78 -1.21 6.86
C GLU A 53 -17.34 0.16 7.40
N ALA A 54 -16.30 0.22 8.23
CA ALA A 54 -15.75 1.48 8.74
C ALA A 54 -15.20 2.35 7.61
N GLN A 55 -14.46 1.76 6.65
CA GLN A 55 -13.99 2.49 5.47
C GLN A 55 -15.14 2.95 4.59
N ARG A 56 -16.13 2.09 4.32
CA ARG A 56 -17.31 2.44 3.52
C ARG A 56 -18.03 3.66 4.09
N ARG A 57 -18.35 3.65 5.39
CA ARG A 57 -19.01 4.79 6.07
C ARG A 57 -18.17 6.06 6.03
N TYR A 58 -16.86 5.95 6.24
CA TYR A 58 -15.97 7.09 6.16
C TYR A 58 -15.97 7.70 4.76
N PHE A 59 -15.87 6.89 3.70
CA PHE A 59 -15.91 7.40 2.33
C PHE A 59 -17.30 7.88 1.88
N GLU A 60 -18.37 7.37 2.46
CA GLU A 60 -19.72 7.91 2.29
C GLU A 60 -19.90 9.30 2.93
N SER A 61 -18.95 9.77 3.73
CA SER A 61 -18.92 11.16 4.21
C SER A 61 -18.08 12.10 3.34
N VAL A 62 -17.24 11.58 2.42
CA VAL A 62 -16.43 12.43 1.53
C VAL A 62 -17.23 12.94 0.32
N ALA A 63 -16.74 14.04 -0.27
CA ALA A 63 -17.36 14.69 -1.42
C ALA A 63 -17.63 13.70 -2.58
N PRO A 64 -18.79 13.77 -3.25
CA PRO A 64 -19.19 12.79 -4.27
C PRO A 64 -18.16 12.60 -5.40
N TYR A 65 -17.44 13.65 -5.78
CA TYR A 65 -16.40 13.59 -6.80
C TYR A 65 -15.20 12.71 -6.37
N ALA A 66 -14.75 12.83 -5.12
CA ALA A 66 -13.65 12.04 -4.59
C ALA A 66 -13.98 10.53 -4.53
N ARG A 67 -15.25 10.16 -4.35
CA ARG A 67 -15.69 8.75 -4.32
C ARG A 67 -15.44 8.00 -5.62
N ARG A 68 -15.34 8.70 -6.76
CA ARG A 68 -15.05 8.09 -8.07
C ARG A 68 -13.58 7.71 -8.25
N LEU A 69 -12.68 8.30 -7.46
CA LEU A 69 -11.23 8.11 -7.54
C LEU A 69 -10.70 7.11 -6.51
N ILE A 70 -11.55 6.63 -5.61
CA ILE A 70 -11.18 5.75 -4.51
C ILE A 70 -11.68 4.35 -4.84
N HIS A 71 -10.81 3.34 -4.70
CA HIS A 71 -11.22 1.94 -4.78
C HIS A 71 -12.30 1.69 -3.74
N GLN A 72 -13.54 1.50 -4.20
CA GLN A 72 -14.66 1.24 -3.32
C GLN A 72 -14.49 -0.15 -2.71
N VAL A 73 -14.39 -0.19 -1.38
CA VAL A 73 -14.56 -1.44 -0.64
C VAL A 73 -16.03 -1.80 -0.78
N GLY A 74 -16.32 -2.96 -1.37
CA GLY A 74 -17.69 -3.44 -1.51
C GLY A 74 -18.39 -3.51 -0.15
N ALA A 75 -19.69 -3.25 -0.12
CA ALA A 75 -20.46 -3.34 1.12
C ALA A 75 -20.39 -4.77 1.68
N PRO A 76 -19.92 -4.96 2.92
CA PRO A 76 -19.82 -6.29 3.51
C PRO A 76 -21.21 -6.87 3.79
N LYS A 77 -21.33 -8.19 3.75
CA LYS A 77 -22.57 -8.90 4.08
C LYS A 77 -22.79 -8.90 5.59
N VAL A 78 -23.43 -7.87 6.11
CA VAL A 78 -23.78 -7.72 7.53
C VAL A 78 -25.18 -7.11 7.67
N GLY A 79 -25.90 -7.44 8.75
CA GLY A 79 -27.22 -6.86 9.03
C GLY A 79 -27.09 -5.43 9.55
N GLU A 80 -26.36 -5.25 10.64
CA GLU A 80 -26.16 -3.94 11.26
C GLU A 80 -24.80 -3.88 11.96
N ILE A 81 -24.18 -2.70 11.95
CA ILE A 81 -23.06 -2.39 12.86
C ILE A 81 -23.32 -1.04 13.53
N THR A 82 -23.32 -1.00 14.87
CA THR A 82 -23.44 0.24 15.67
C THR A 82 -22.17 0.51 16.46
N GLY A 83 -21.97 1.77 16.88
CA GLY A 83 -20.80 2.19 17.66
C GLY A 83 -19.46 2.14 16.92
N LEU A 84 -19.46 1.95 15.59
CA LEU A 84 -18.27 1.78 14.77
C LEU A 84 -17.57 3.13 14.46
N PRO A 85 -16.35 3.38 14.98
CA PRO A 85 -15.56 4.56 14.62
C PRO A 85 -14.89 4.38 13.25
N PRO A 86 -14.32 5.45 12.65
CA PRO A 86 -13.38 5.32 11.54
C PRO A 86 -12.23 4.37 11.89
N ALA A 87 -11.80 3.55 10.95
CA ALA A 87 -10.79 2.51 11.18
C ALA A 87 -9.62 2.63 10.21
N VAL A 88 -8.43 2.31 10.72
CA VAL A 88 -7.19 2.15 9.94
C VAL A 88 -6.73 0.71 10.10
N SER A 89 -6.47 0.02 8.98
CA SER A 89 -5.85 -1.29 9.02
C SER A 89 -4.35 -1.18 8.81
N LEU A 90 -3.60 -1.77 9.72
CA LEU A 90 -2.17 -1.99 9.57
C LEU A 90 -1.99 -3.45 9.17
N GLN A 91 -2.01 -3.71 7.87
CA GLN A 91 -1.61 -5.02 7.35
C GLN A 91 -0.09 -5.06 7.30
N GLN A 92 0.47 -6.25 7.52
CA GLN A 92 1.87 -6.50 7.19
C GLN A 92 2.02 -6.34 5.68
N ARG A 93 2.28 -5.12 5.23
CA ARG A 93 2.79 -4.88 3.89
C ARG A 93 4.15 -5.54 3.86
N ARG A 94 4.25 -6.68 3.19
CA ARG A 94 5.50 -7.03 2.54
C ARG A 94 5.68 -5.95 1.48
N SER A 95 6.23 -4.80 1.86
CA SER A 95 6.72 -3.83 0.88
C SER A 95 7.75 -4.60 0.08
N ALA A 96 7.35 -5.08 -1.09
CA ALA A 96 8.29 -5.66 -2.01
C ALA A 96 9.23 -4.52 -2.37
N PRO A 97 10.54 -4.61 -2.05
CA PRO A 97 11.47 -3.60 -2.46
C PRO A 97 11.40 -3.50 -3.98
N THR A 98 11.11 -2.31 -4.49
CA THR A 98 11.28 -2.00 -5.90
C THR A 98 12.77 -1.79 -6.17
N SER A 99 13.17 -1.74 -7.44
CA SER A 99 14.56 -1.43 -7.84
C SER A 99 15.08 -0.09 -7.29
N ARG A 100 14.18 0.81 -6.87
CA ARG A 100 14.48 2.11 -6.26
C ARG A 100 14.44 2.12 -4.72
N SER A 101 14.07 1.00 -4.11
CA SER A 101 13.98 0.91 -2.65
C SER A 101 15.36 0.79 -2.03
N SER A 102 15.63 1.66 -1.05
CA SER A 102 16.83 1.63 -0.21
C SER A 102 16.46 1.57 1.27
N VAL A 103 17.43 1.27 2.13
CA VAL A 103 17.25 1.36 3.59
C VAL A 103 16.77 2.76 3.98
N GLY A 104 17.32 3.81 3.37
CA GLY A 104 16.96 5.20 3.65
C GLY A 104 15.50 5.52 3.32
N THR A 105 14.98 5.01 2.20
CA THR A 105 13.57 5.23 1.82
C THR A 105 12.61 4.38 2.63
N VAL A 106 12.97 3.15 2.99
CA VAL A 106 12.12 2.25 3.77
C VAL A 106 11.97 2.73 5.22
N THR A 107 13.04 3.31 5.78
CA THR A 107 13.07 3.85 7.14
C THR A 107 12.65 5.31 7.22
N ASN A 108 12.35 5.96 6.10
CA ASN A 108 12.17 7.42 5.97
C ASN A 108 13.37 8.29 6.41
N LEU A 109 14.54 7.70 6.68
CA LEU A 109 15.76 8.44 7.00
C LEU A 109 16.17 9.38 5.85
N SER A 110 15.93 8.98 4.59
CA SER A 110 16.21 9.82 3.42
C SER A 110 15.50 11.16 3.48
N ASN A 111 14.30 11.23 4.07
CA ASN A 111 13.52 12.46 4.19
C ASN A 111 14.18 13.45 5.16
N SER A 112 14.78 12.94 6.23
CA SER A 112 15.50 13.77 7.20
C SER A 112 16.83 14.25 6.62
N LEU A 113 17.57 13.35 5.96
CA LEU A 113 18.86 13.68 5.35
C LEU A 113 18.74 14.72 4.24
N ARG A 114 17.74 14.61 3.36
CA ARG A 114 17.53 15.58 2.28
C ARG A 114 17.20 16.98 2.79
N MET A 115 16.48 17.07 3.91
CA MET A 115 16.20 18.35 4.58
C MET A 115 17.49 18.92 5.20
N LEU A 116 18.29 18.07 5.84
CA LEU A 116 19.57 18.47 6.40
C LEU A 116 20.54 18.98 5.33
N PHE A 117 20.70 18.29 4.19
CA PHE A 117 21.53 18.75 3.09
C PHE A 117 21.04 20.07 2.47
N SER A 118 19.73 20.24 2.31
CA SER A 118 19.16 21.48 1.76
C SER A 118 19.25 22.69 2.70
N ARG A 119 19.28 22.46 4.02
CA ARG A 119 19.18 23.53 5.02
C ARG A 119 20.47 23.82 5.77
N ALA A 120 21.32 22.82 5.93
CA ALA A 120 22.56 22.87 6.69
C ALA A 120 23.77 22.34 5.91
N GLY A 121 23.63 22.09 4.60
CA GLY A 121 24.77 21.74 3.74
C GLY A 121 25.62 22.95 3.37
N ASP A 122 26.91 22.72 3.17
CA ASP A 122 27.82 23.71 2.61
C ASP A 122 27.69 23.75 1.08
N TYR A 123 27.54 24.95 0.53
CA TYR A 123 27.39 25.16 -0.92
C TYR A 123 28.68 25.73 -1.52
N PRO A 124 29.17 25.16 -2.64
CA PRO A 124 30.31 25.73 -3.35
C PRO A 124 30.05 27.19 -3.76
N PRO A 125 31.09 28.04 -3.84
CA PRO A 125 30.95 29.40 -4.34
C PRO A 125 30.30 29.43 -5.73
N GLY A 126 29.24 30.23 -5.88
CA GLY A 126 28.50 30.36 -7.14
C GLY A 126 27.47 29.26 -7.42
N ALA A 127 27.32 28.27 -6.54
CA ALA A 127 26.26 27.27 -6.66
C ALA A 127 24.91 27.85 -6.24
N GLU A 128 23.86 27.52 -7.01
CA GLU A 128 22.49 27.81 -6.60
C GLU A 128 22.07 26.95 -5.41
N ARG A 129 21.16 27.49 -4.61
CA ARG A 129 20.62 26.77 -3.47
C ARG A 129 19.75 25.61 -3.95
N LEU A 130 20.07 24.42 -3.48
CA LEU A 130 19.32 23.21 -3.77
C LEU A 130 18.27 22.93 -2.66
N ASP A 131 17.02 22.75 -3.07
CA ASP A 131 15.95 22.29 -2.19
C ASP A 131 16.05 20.79 -1.88
N SER A 132 15.29 20.32 -0.89
CA SER A 132 15.32 18.92 -0.45
C SER A 132 15.06 17.92 -1.58
N ASP A 133 14.34 18.33 -2.62
CA ASP A 133 14.04 17.47 -3.75
C ASP A 133 15.26 17.21 -4.63
N ALA A 134 16.27 18.09 -4.67
CA ALA A 134 17.52 17.83 -5.37
C ALA A 134 18.34 16.69 -4.72
N PHE A 135 18.07 16.37 -3.46
CA PHE A 135 18.76 15.30 -2.71
C PHE A 135 17.94 14.00 -2.64
N SER A 136 17.05 13.79 -3.60
CA SER A 136 16.23 12.57 -3.70
C SER A 136 16.44 11.89 -5.06
N PRO A 137 16.79 10.60 -5.11
CA PRO A 137 16.85 9.86 -6.37
C PRO A 137 15.45 9.59 -6.96
N ASN A 138 14.38 9.88 -6.23
CA ASN A 138 13.00 9.62 -6.63
C ASN A 138 12.27 10.85 -7.19
N THR A 139 12.93 12.01 -7.25
CA THR A 139 12.39 13.25 -7.82
C THR A 139 13.08 13.54 -9.15
N ALA A 140 12.39 14.23 -10.06
CA ALA A 140 13.02 14.67 -11.30
C ALA A 140 14.21 15.62 -11.05
N ALA A 141 14.13 16.44 -10.00
CA ALA A 141 15.18 17.40 -9.63
C ALA A 141 16.46 16.74 -9.11
N GLY A 142 16.37 15.60 -8.40
CA GLY A 142 17.53 14.94 -7.79
C GLY A 142 17.98 13.66 -8.51
N ALA A 143 17.16 13.10 -9.38
CA ALA A 143 17.51 11.90 -10.13
C ALA A 143 18.60 12.21 -11.17
N CYS A 144 19.67 11.39 -11.18
CA CYS A 144 20.65 11.43 -12.24
C CYS A 144 19.98 11.21 -13.61
N PRO A 145 20.25 12.04 -14.63
CA PRO A 145 19.58 11.96 -15.94
C PRO A 145 19.94 10.69 -16.72
N GLU A 146 21.05 10.02 -16.41
CA GLU A 146 21.48 8.81 -17.10
C GLU A 146 20.84 7.54 -16.53
N CYS A 147 20.85 7.36 -15.21
CA CYS A 147 20.28 6.17 -14.56
C CYS A 147 18.86 6.39 -14.01
N HIS A 148 18.31 7.60 -14.12
CA HIS A 148 17.00 8.00 -13.61
C HIS A 148 16.80 7.64 -12.12
N GLY A 149 17.85 7.84 -11.33
CA GLY A 149 17.86 7.57 -9.88
C GLY A 149 17.97 6.10 -9.48
N LEU A 150 18.23 5.18 -10.42
CA LEU A 150 18.40 3.74 -10.12
C LEU A 150 19.80 3.39 -9.60
N GLY A 151 20.80 4.26 -9.79
CA GLY A 151 22.20 4.00 -9.47
C GLY A 151 22.91 3.04 -10.43
N ARG A 152 22.21 2.52 -11.44
CA ARG A 152 22.77 1.68 -12.51
C ARG A 152 21.96 1.85 -13.80
N VAL A 153 22.63 1.69 -14.94
CA VAL A 153 21.98 1.68 -16.26
C VAL A 153 21.81 0.23 -16.68
N HIS A 154 20.58 -0.17 -17.00
CA HIS A 154 20.31 -1.46 -17.61
C HIS A 154 20.39 -1.32 -19.13
N ARG A 155 21.30 -2.07 -19.75
CA ARG A 155 21.42 -2.18 -21.21
C ARG A 155 21.06 -3.58 -21.64
N THR A 156 20.63 -3.69 -22.89
CA THR A 156 20.22 -4.94 -23.51
C THR A 156 21.07 -5.18 -24.74
N THR A 157 21.47 -6.42 -24.99
CA THR A 157 22.21 -6.84 -26.18
C THR A 157 21.46 -7.95 -26.89
N GLU A 158 21.83 -8.25 -28.13
CA GLU A 158 21.20 -9.31 -28.92
C GLU A 158 21.37 -10.67 -28.24
N GLU A 159 22.55 -10.97 -27.71
CA GLU A 159 22.85 -12.26 -27.05
C GLU A 159 22.00 -12.46 -25.79
N LEU A 160 21.62 -11.38 -25.11
CA LEU A 160 20.71 -11.44 -23.95
C LEU A 160 19.25 -11.64 -24.37
N LEU A 161 18.87 -11.17 -25.55
CA LEU A 161 17.50 -11.26 -26.08
C LEU A 161 17.22 -12.56 -26.83
N VAL A 162 18.25 -13.07 -27.51
CA VAL A 162 18.23 -14.26 -28.38
C VAL A 162 19.36 -15.19 -27.94
N PRO A 163 19.18 -15.95 -26.85
CA PRO A 163 20.23 -16.80 -26.30
C PRO A 163 20.63 -17.95 -27.24
N ASP A 164 19.70 -18.39 -28.09
CA ASP A 164 19.91 -19.44 -29.10
C ASP A 164 19.42 -18.96 -30.47
N PRO A 165 20.32 -18.46 -31.34
CA PRO A 165 19.96 -17.97 -32.67
C PRO A 165 19.70 -19.10 -33.67
N SER A 166 19.87 -20.38 -33.29
CA SER A 166 19.58 -21.51 -34.17
C SER A 166 18.08 -21.85 -34.24
N LEU A 167 17.29 -21.41 -33.25
CA LEU A 167 15.85 -21.58 -33.22
C LEU A 167 15.16 -20.63 -34.21
N SER A 168 14.03 -21.05 -34.78
CA SER A 168 13.15 -20.11 -35.46
C SER A 168 12.41 -19.21 -34.47
N ILE A 169 11.89 -18.08 -34.95
CA ILE A 169 11.03 -17.19 -34.14
C ILE A 169 9.82 -17.95 -33.57
N ARG A 170 9.25 -18.89 -34.34
CA ARG A 170 8.11 -19.72 -33.89
C ARG A 170 8.48 -20.67 -32.76
N GLU A 171 9.73 -21.12 -32.71
CA GLU A 171 10.26 -22.01 -31.68
C GLU A 171 10.76 -21.25 -30.43
N GLY A 172 10.63 -19.91 -30.42
CA GLY A 172 10.95 -19.10 -29.25
C GLY A 172 12.37 -18.55 -29.21
N ALA A 173 13.00 -18.33 -30.36
CA ALA A 173 14.34 -17.72 -30.43
C ALA A 173 14.47 -16.41 -29.62
N ILE A 174 13.43 -15.57 -29.61
CA ILE A 174 13.40 -14.30 -28.88
C ILE A 174 12.86 -14.53 -27.46
N ALA A 175 13.74 -14.96 -26.56
CA ALA A 175 13.39 -15.32 -25.17
C ALA A 175 12.85 -14.13 -24.35
N ALA A 176 13.15 -12.90 -24.76
CA ALA A 176 12.70 -11.69 -24.08
C ALA A 176 11.24 -11.30 -24.39
N TRP A 177 10.62 -11.89 -25.41
CA TRP A 177 9.20 -11.68 -25.66
C TRP A 177 8.37 -12.37 -24.57
N PRO A 178 7.26 -11.74 -24.12
CA PRO A 178 6.36 -12.42 -23.20
C PRO A 178 5.89 -13.73 -23.83
N GLY A 179 5.90 -14.81 -23.04
CA GLY A 179 5.23 -16.05 -23.43
C GLY A 179 3.79 -15.75 -23.84
N ALA A 180 3.29 -16.48 -24.84
CA ALA A 180 1.98 -16.21 -25.42
C ALA A 180 0.88 -16.20 -24.35
N TRP A 181 -0.15 -15.38 -24.61
CA TRP A 181 -1.49 -15.49 -24.05
C TRP A 181 -1.96 -16.95 -24.16
N GLN A 182 -1.90 -17.70 -23.07
CA GLN A 182 -2.62 -18.97 -22.91
C GLN A 182 -3.87 -18.74 -22.08
#